data_AF-A0A818SQ91-F1
#
_entry.id   AF-A0A818SQ91-F1
#
_cell.length_a   1.000
_cell.length_b   1.000
_cell.length_c   1.000
_cell.angle_alpha   90.00
_cell.angle_beta   90.00
_cell.angle_gamma   90.00
#
_symmetry.space_group_name_H-M   'P 1'
#
loop_
_entity.id
_entity.type
_entity.pdbx_description
1 polymer ?
#
loop_
_entity_poly.entity_id
_entity_poly.type
_entity_poly.pdbx_seq_one_letter_code
_entity_poly.pdbx_strand_id
1 'polypeptide(L)' 'MHNYLLVYYKSWKALLLYDLLGRGKTVLAKAVATECKTTFFNISALTIAIEWLDASENLVRVLFEAARFHASSALFFG' A
#
# COMPACT_ATOMS: atom_id res chain seq x y z
N MET A 1 -1.56 40.64 12.39
CA MET A 1 -0.29 40.17 11.81
C MET A 1 -0.21 38.65 11.98
N HIS A 2 -0.05 37.93 10.86
CA HIS A 2 0.38 36.52 10.72
C HIS A 2 -0.51 35.38 11.24
N ASN A 3 -1.46 34.92 10.41
CA ASN A 3 -2.04 33.57 10.54
C ASN A 3 -2.50 33.00 9.18
N TYR A 4 -1.55 32.84 8.23
CA TYR A 4 -1.85 32.39 6.85
C TYR A 4 -0.90 31.30 6.31
N LEU A 5 -0.31 30.44 7.16
CA LEU A 5 0.65 29.41 6.70
C LEU A 5 0.38 27.99 7.22
N LEU A 6 -0.89 27.60 7.40
CA LEU A 6 -1.24 26.18 7.49
C LEU A 6 -1.84 25.73 6.17
N VAL A 7 -0.97 25.57 5.17
CA VAL A 7 -1.31 24.84 3.94
C VAL A 7 -1.58 23.39 4.37
N TYR A 8 -2.86 23.00 4.38
CA TYR A 8 -3.32 21.64 4.63
C TYR A 8 -2.84 20.71 3.49
N TYR A 9 -1.56 20.35 3.47
CA TYR A 9 -1.05 19.40 2.48
C TYR A 9 -1.49 17.99 2.87
N LYS A 10 -2.56 17.52 2.23
CA LYS A 10 -3.04 16.15 2.39
C LYS A 10 -2.00 15.21 1.78
N SER A 11 -1.41 14.35 2.62
CA SER A 11 -0.43 13.36 2.16
C SER A 11 -1.04 12.45 1.08
N TRP A 12 -0.21 12.08 0.10
CA TRP A 12 -0.57 11.15 -0.96
C TRP A 12 -0.90 9.78 -0.34
N LYS A 13 -2.06 9.22 -0.68
CA LYS A 13 -2.55 7.98 -0.07
C LYS A 13 -2.15 6.71 -0.83
N ALA A 14 -1.88 6.83 -2.13
CA ALA A 14 -1.57 5.71 -3.00
C ALA A 14 -0.74 6.19 -4.20
N LEU A 15 0.09 5.29 -4.73
CA LEU A 15 0.90 5.50 -5.93
C LEU A 15 0.65 4.31 -6.88
N LEU A 16 0.34 4.60 -8.14
CA LEU A 16 0.23 3.59 -9.18
C LEU A 16 1.50 3.59 -10.04
N LEU A 17 2.20 2.46 -10.08
CA LEU A 17 3.41 2.30 -10.88
C LEU A 17 3.11 1.46 -12.14
N TYR A 18 3.11 2.09 -13.32
CA TYR A 18 2.89 1.45 -14.62
C TYR A 18 4.17 1.49 -15.49
N ASP A 19 4.60 0.33 -15.97
CA ASP A 19 5.81 0.04 -16.78
C ASP A 19 5.73 -1.42 -17.24
N LEU A 20 6.55 -1.79 -18.23
CA LEU A 20 6.77 -3.18 -18.63
C LEU A 20 7.15 -4.07 -17.44
N LEU A 21 6.57 -5.27 -17.44
CA LEU A 21 6.80 -6.32 -16.45
C LEU A 21 8.32 -6.62 -16.33
N GLY A 22 8.82 -6.72 -15.10
CA GLY A 22 10.20 -7.14 -14.82
C GLY A 22 11.23 -6.04 -14.52
N ARG A 23 10.90 -4.74 -14.62
CA ARG A 23 11.84 -3.63 -14.32
C ARG A 23 11.87 -3.16 -12.85
N GLY A 24 11.72 -4.06 -11.89
CA GLY A 24 12.04 -3.76 -10.50
C GLY A 24 11.05 -2.89 -9.72
N LYS A 25 9.81 -2.69 -10.16
CA LYS A 25 8.78 -1.96 -9.38
C LYS A 25 8.58 -2.53 -7.98
N THR A 26 8.51 -3.86 -7.86
CA THR A 26 8.40 -4.55 -6.58
C THR A 26 9.65 -4.34 -5.72
N VAL A 27 10.83 -4.27 -6.36
CA VAL A 27 12.11 -3.98 -5.68
C VAL A 27 12.13 -2.54 -5.18
N LEU A 28 11.66 -1.57 -5.97
CA LEU A 28 11.51 -0.18 -5.56
C LEU A 28 10.50 -0.03 -4.40
N ALA A 29 9.33 -0.66 -4.51
CA ALA A 29 8.33 -0.62 -3.44
C ALA A 29 8.87 -1.20 -2.13
N LYS A 30 9.63 -2.30 -2.21
CA LYS A 30 10.30 -2.92 -1.06
C LYS A 30 11.43 -2.06 -0.50
N ALA A 31 12.22 -1.41 -1.35
CA ALA A 31 13.29 -0.51 -0.95
C ALA A 31 12.73 0.71 -0.19
N VAL A 32 11.67 1.33 -0.71
CA VAL A 32 10.97 2.45 -0.06
C VAL A 32 10.39 2.02 1.29
N ALA A 33 9.74 0.86 1.36
CA ALA A 33 9.20 0.37 2.64
C ALA A 33 10.30 0.09 3.67
N THR A 34 11.48 -0.36 3.22
CA THR A 34 12.67 -0.58 4.06
C THR A 34 13.23 0.75 4.57
N GLU A 35 13.34 1.76 3.71
CA GLU A 35 13.82 3.10 4.05
C GLU A 35 12.90 3.79 5.05
N CYS A 36 11.58 3.70 4.83
CA CYS A 36 10.58 4.28 5.73
C CYS A 36 10.34 3.43 7.00
N LYS A 37 11.00 2.27 7.15
CA LYS A 37 10.83 1.31 8.26
C LYS A 37 9.35 0.95 8.50
N THR A 38 8.60 0.77 7.41
CA THR A 38 7.18 0.44 7.44
C THR A 38 6.95 -1.03 7.14
N THR A 39 5.87 -1.61 7.67
CA THR A 39 5.50 -2.99 7.36
C THR A 39 5.10 -3.09 5.88
N PHE A 40 5.81 -3.92 5.10
CA PHE A 40 5.53 -4.12 3.69
C PHE A 40 4.67 -5.37 3.47
N PHE A 41 3.44 -5.18 3.01
CA PHE A 41 2.54 -6.25 2.61
C PHE A 41 2.57 -6.39 1.09
N ASN A 42 2.99 -7.55 0.61
CA ASN A 42 2.97 -7.88 -0.82
C ASN A 42 1.80 -8.84 -1.08
N ILE A 43 0.81 -8.40 -1.84
CA ILE A 43 -0.36 -9.18 -2.20
C ILE A 43 -0.38 -9.37 -3.71
N SER A 44 -0.51 -10.61 -4.16
CA SER A 44 -0.79 -10.87 -5.57
C SER A 44 -2.26 -10.63 -5.85
N ALA A 45 -2.56 -9.78 -6.83
CA ALA A 45 -3.91 -9.51 -7.29
C ALA A 45 -4.60 -10.78 -7.80
N LEU A 46 -3.83 -11.72 -8.36
CA LEU A 46 -4.33 -13.02 -8.81
C LEU A 46 -4.88 -13.85 -7.64
N THR A 47 -4.21 -13.83 -6.48
CA THR A 47 -4.68 -14.56 -5.28
C THR A 47 -6.04 -14.03 -4.82
N ILE A 48 -6.23 -12.71 -4.81
CA ILE A 48 -7.54 -12.12 -4.45
C ILE A 48 -8.61 -12.51 -5.48
N ALA A 49 -8.26 -12.56 -6.78
CA ALA A 49 -9.19 -12.83 -7.86
C ALA A 49 -9.64 -14.31 -7.97
N ILE A 50 -8.82 -15.25 -7.49
CA ILE A 50 -9.13 -16.70 -7.55
C ILE A 50 -10.02 -17.13 -6.36
N GLU A 51 -9.89 -16.47 -5.21
CA GLU A 51 -10.69 -16.78 -4.03
C GLU A 51 -12.19 -16.54 -4.30
N TRP A 52 -13.05 -17.37 -3.70
CA TRP A 52 -14.50 -17.17 -3.75
C TRP A 52 -14.84 -15.76 -3.23
N LEU A 53 -15.84 -15.10 -3.85
CA LEU A 53 -16.13 -13.68 -3.61
C LEU A 53 -16.18 -13.30 -2.11
N ASP A 54 -16.89 -14.09 -1.30
CA ASP A 54 -16.99 -13.88 0.16
C ASP A 54 -15.64 -14.00 0.89
N ALA A 55 -14.78 -14.92 0.45
CA ALA A 55 -13.45 -15.13 1.01
C ALA A 55 -12.49 -13.99 0.60
N SER A 56 -12.60 -13.50 -0.64
CA SER A 56 -11.77 -12.41 -1.16
C SER A 56 -12.00 -11.09 -0.40
N GLU A 57 -13.26 -10.75 -0.10
CA GLU A 57 -13.58 -9.54 0.69
C GLU A 57 -13.08 -9.65 2.12
N ASN A 58 -13.25 -10.82 2.75
CA ASN A 58 -12.77 -11.02 4.12
C ASN A 58 -11.23 -10.94 4.19
N LEU A 59 -10.53 -11.49 3.20
CA LEU A 59 -9.07 -11.41 3.12
C LEU A 59 -8.60 -9.95 2.98
N VAL A 60 -9.22 -9.18 2.09
CA VAL A 60 -8.92 -7.75 1.94
C VAL A 60 -9.22 -6.99 3.23
N ARG A 61 -10.36 -7.27 3.88
CA ARG A 61 -10.74 -6.62 5.13
C ARG A 61 -9.72 -6.87 6.25
N VAL A 62 -9.34 -8.13 6.47
CA VAL A 62 -8.35 -8.53 7.48
C VAL A 62 -6.98 -7.92 7.18
N LEU A 63 -6.58 -7.86 5.90
CA LEU A 63 -5.33 -7.24 5.49
C LEU A 63 -5.30 -5.74 5.84
N PHE A 64 -6.34 -5.00 5.50
CA PHE A 64 -6.43 -3.58 5.83
C PHE A 64 -6.54 -3.34 7.34
N GLU A 65 -7.18 -4.24 8.08
CA GLU A 65 -7.27 -4.18 9.54
C GLU A 65 -5.90 -4.41 10.20
N ALA A 66 -5.15 -5.42 9.75
CA ALA A 66 -3.77 -5.64 10.16
C ALA A 66 -2.87 -4.44 9.79
N ALA A 67 -3.03 -3.90 8.58
CA ALA A 67 -2.29 -2.72 8.14
C ALA A 67 -2.62 -1.45 8.96
N ARG A 68 -3.85 -1.33 9.49
CA ARG A 68 -4.24 -0.25 10.42
C ARG A 68 -3.71 -0.46 11.83
N PHE A 69 -3.63 -1.71 12.28
CA PHE A 69 -3.05 -2.05 13.58
C PHE A 69 -1.56 -1.67 13.63
N HIS A 70 -0.87 -1.83 12.51
CA HIS A 70 0.47 -1.30 12.33
C HIS A 70 0.42 0.21 12.04
N ALA A 71 1.12 1.01 12.86
CA ALA A 71 1.10 2.49 12.74
C ALA A 71 1.63 3.01 11.38
N SER A 72 2.47 2.25 10.68
CA SER A 72 2.98 2.60 9.36
C SER A 72 3.12 1.35 8.47
N SER A 73 2.28 1.25 7.44
CA SER A 73 2.17 0.09 6.57
C SER A 73 2.14 0.50 5.09
N ALA A 74 2.84 -0.25 4.26
CA ALA A 74 2.83 -0.13 2.81
C ALA A 74 2.19 -1.38 2.21
N LEU A 75 1.08 -1.21 1.48
CA LEU A 75 0.38 -2.28 0.77
C LEU A 75 0.78 -2.23 -0.71
N PHE A 76 1.32 -3.33 -1.24
CA PHE A 76 1.68 -3.49 -2.65
C PHE A 76 0.81 -4.58 -3.27
N PHE A 77 0.14 -4.23 -4.38
CA PHE A 77 -0.67 -5.15 -5.17
C PHE A 77 0.04 -5.43 -6.50
N GLY A 78 0.39 -6.70 -6.73
CA GLY A 78 1.16 -7.17 -7.89
C GLY A 78 0.38 -8.07 -8.84
#